data_AF-T5ANF9-F1
#
_entry.id   AF-T5ANF9-F1
#
_cell.length_a   1.000
_cell.length_b   1.000
_cell.length_c   1.000
_cell.angle_alpha   90.00
_cell.angle_beta   90.00
_cell.angle_gamma   90.00
#
_symmetry.space_group_name_H-M   'P 1'
#
loop_
_entity.id
_entity.type
_entity.pdbx_description
1 polymer ?
#
loop_
_entity_poly.entity_id
_entity_poly.type
_entity_poly.pdbx_seq_one_letter_code
_entity_poly.pdbx_strand_id
1 'polypeptide(L)'
;MSAAKKLVVCGGSGFLGSRICKYAVARGWDVTSISRSGEPKWDAITSSPDPPPWARNVSWESADMLRPATYAPLLKQANCVVHSMGILLEADYKSLVSGKESPVTSLRNMFAPSTGRGVNPLEKKSGEDMKPSEARQQFSYEVMNRDSAIALAKHAAEEKVSAFCYISACGGAPILPPRYISTKRAAESAIATNFPDMRSVFIRAPFMYDASRKFTMGMAAMVGAGTMFNNLTGKYLNNFMGAAGTKPLKVDQVAEAVVEALSDDTVQGPVEVAEIEQLSTKAWRKTML
;
A
#
# COMPACT_ATOMS: atom_id res chain seq x y z
N MET A 1 15.61 -25.24 14.01
CA MET A 1 14.65 -24.12 13.85
C MET A 1 15.07 -23.38 12.58
N SER A 2 14.14 -23.13 11.65
CA SER A 2 14.44 -22.27 10.49
C SER A 2 14.77 -20.86 11.00
N ALA A 3 15.73 -20.17 10.37
CA ALA A 3 16.06 -18.79 10.75
C ALA A 3 14.83 -17.89 10.60
N ALA A 4 14.66 -16.93 11.52
CA ALA A 4 13.58 -15.95 11.44
C ALA A 4 13.69 -15.16 10.13
N LYS A 5 12.57 -15.01 9.40
CA LYS A 5 12.54 -14.18 8.18
C LYS A 5 12.82 -12.72 8.55
N LYS A 6 13.66 -12.04 7.79
CA LYS A 6 13.88 -10.60 7.84
C LYS A 6 12.92 -9.88 6.88
N LEU A 7 12.08 -9.01 7.42
CA LEU A 7 11.10 -8.23 6.68
C LEU A 7 11.40 -6.74 6.78
N VAL A 8 11.45 -6.05 5.65
CA VAL A 8 11.49 -4.58 5.58
C VAL A 8 10.15 -4.04 5.09
N VAL A 9 9.52 -3.13 5.84
CA VAL A 9 8.23 -2.52 5.49
C VAL A 9 8.42 -1.03 5.19
N CYS A 10 8.42 -0.67 3.92
CA CYS A 10 8.46 0.72 3.47
C CYS A 10 7.06 1.35 3.53
N GLY A 11 6.90 2.35 4.39
CA GLY A 11 5.60 2.87 4.82
C GLY A 11 5.07 2.20 6.09
N GLY A 12 5.94 1.56 6.88
CA GLY A 12 5.58 0.79 8.08
C GLY A 12 4.97 1.64 9.22
N SER A 13 5.14 2.96 9.20
CA SER A 13 4.49 3.87 10.16
C SER A 13 3.09 4.33 9.75
N GLY A 14 2.61 3.84 8.60
CA GLY A 14 1.29 4.15 8.06
C GLY A 14 0.17 3.26 8.63
N PHE A 15 -1.02 3.45 8.08
CA PHE A 15 -2.24 2.75 8.49
C PHE A 15 -2.12 1.22 8.35
N LEU A 16 -1.84 0.75 7.13
CA LEU A 16 -1.66 -0.67 6.86
C LEU A 16 -0.26 -1.14 7.27
N GLY A 17 0.77 -0.36 6.97
CA GLY A 17 2.17 -0.74 7.24
C GLY A 17 2.43 -1.10 8.71
N SER A 18 1.84 -0.37 9.66
CA SER A 18 2.02 -0.65 11.08
C SER A 18 1.37 -1.95 11.50
N ARG A 19 0.25 -2.32 10.88
CA ARG A 19 -0.42 -3.61 11.08
C ARG A 19 0.39 -4.75 10.45
N ILE A 20 1.00 -4.54 9.29
CA ILE A 20 1.92 -5.54 8.70
C ILE A 20 3.09 -5.80 9.66
N CYS A 21 3.67 -4.75 10.25
CA CYS A 21 4.75 -4.90 11.24
C CYS A 21 4.28 -5.69 12.48
N LYS A 22 3.12 -5.32 13.05
CA LYS A 22 2.49 -6.03 14.18
C LYS A 22 2.37 -7.54 13.92
N TYR A 23 1.83 -7.92 12.76
CA TYR A 23 1.59 -9.33 12.44
C TYR A 23 2.86 -10.09 12.07
N ALA A 24 3.84 -9.44 11.44
CA ALA A 24 5.14 -10.05 11.17
C ALA A 24 5.91 -10.34 12.46
N VAL A 25 5.95 -9.39 13.41
CA VAL A 25 6.54 -9.60 14.74
C VAL A 25 5.85 -10.75 15.48
N ALA A 26 4.52 -10.84 15.40
CA ALA A 26 3.77 -11.94 16.01
C ALA A 26 4.15 -13.33 15.45
N ARG A 27 4.73 -13.39 14.23
CA ARG A 27 5.29 -14.61 13.64
C ARG A 27 6.77 -14.84 13.97
N GLY A 28 7.34 -14.04 14.85
CA GLY A 28 8.76 -14.10 15.21
C GLY A 28 9.69 -13.65 14.08
N TRP A 29 9.21 -12.82 13.14
CA TRP A 29 10.06 -12.24 12.10
C TRP A 29 10.87 -11.07 12.66
N ASP A 30 12.05 -10.85 12.09
CA ASP A 30 12.86 -9.66 12.33
C ASP A 30 12.33 -8.55 11.42
N VAL A 31 11.78 -7.48 12.01
CA VAL A 31 11.01 -6.46 11.28
C VAL A 31 11.68 -5.11 11.37
N THR A 32 12.03 -4.55 10.21
CA THR A 32 12.45 -3.16 10.06
C THR A 32 11.36 -2.37 9.34
N SER A 33 10.83 -1.34 10.00
CA SER A 33 9.92 -0.37 9.40
C SER A 33 10.70 0.83 8.89
N ILE A 34 10.44 1.25 7.65
CA ILE A 34 11.02 2.45 7.07
C ILE A 34 9.92 3.47 6.82
N SER A 35 10.09 4.70 7.32
CA SER A 35 9.22 5.83 7.01
C SER A 35 9.98 7.15 7.08
N ARG A 36 9.40 8.24 6.58
CA ARG A 36 10.05 9.58 6.68
C ARG A 36 10.21 10.08 8.11
N SER A 37 9.40 9.58 9.04
CA SER A 37 9.39 10.02 10.43
C SER A 37 9.99 9.00 11.40
N GLY A 38 10.44 7.84 10.92
CA GLY A 38 10.80 6.72 11.81
C GLY A 38 9.56 6.18 12.52
N GLU A 39 9.59 6.10 13.85
CA GLU A 39 8.49 5.56 14.67
C GLU A 39 7.15 6.28 14.40
N PRO A 40 6.01 5.56 14.44
CA PRO A 40 4.71 6.17 14.19
C PRO A 40 4.30 7.10 15.34
N LYS A 41 3.52 8.12 15.02
CA LYS A 41 2.73 8.84 16.02
C LYS A 41 1.53 7.96 16.40
N TRP A 42 1.60 7.31 17.57
CA TRP A 42 0.68 6.25 17.97
C TRP A 42 -0.78 6.70 18.10
N ASP A 43 -1.00 7.96 18.45
CA ASP A 43 -2.30 8.63 18.48
C ASP A 43 -2.96 8.76 17.09
N ALA A 44 -2.17 8.73 16.01
CA ALA A 44 -2.66 8.82 14.63
C ALA A 44 -3.03 7.45 14.01
N ILE A 45 -2.67 6.34 14.67
CA ILE A 45 -2.83 4.97 14.15
C ILE A 45 -3.42 3.97 15.16
N THR A 46 -3.55 4.36 16.42
CA THR A 46 -4.19 3.56 17.47
C THR A 46 -5.07 4.45 18.33
N SER A 47 -5.86 3.84 19.20
CA SER A 47 -6.72 4.55 20.15
C SER A 47 -5.97 5.12 21.36
N SER A 48 -4.64 4.88 21.46
CA SER A 48 -3.78 5.32 22.57
C SER A 48 -2.58 6.12 22.05
N PRO A 49 -2.10 7.13 22.78
CA PRO A 49 -0.82 7.77 22.48
C PRO A 49 0.39 6.89 22.82
N ASP A 50 0.22 5.86 23.65
CA ASP A 50 1.32 4.99 24.08
C ASP A 50 1.65 3.92 23.04
N PRO A 51 2.94 3.60 22.81
CA PRO A 51 3.34 2.51 21.93
C PRO A 51 2.79 1.17 22.43
N PRO A 52 2.16 0.36 21.55
CA PRO A 52 1.70 -0.95 21.94
C PRO A 52 2.89 -1.89 22.20
N PRO A 53 2.76 -2.92 23.07
CA PRO A 53 3.89 -3.75 23.49
C PRO A 53 4.67 -4.46 22.37
N TRP A 54 4.04 -4.73 21.22
CA TRP A 54 4.71 -5.35 20.06
C TRP A 54 5.63 -4.37 19.32
N ALA A 55 5.42 -3.05 19.47
CA ALA A 55 6.16 -2.02 18.73
C ALA A 55 7.65 -2.00 19.09
N ARG A 56 8.01 -2.41 20.31
CA ARG A 56 9.40 -2.52 20.77
C ARG A 56 10.21 -3.61 20.07
N ASN A 57 9.52 -4.52 19.37
CA ASN A 57 10.14 -5.59 18.58
C ASN A 57 10.28 -5.22 17.10
N VAL A 58 10.03 -3.96 16.74
CA VAL A 58 10.20 -3.42 15.40
C VAL A 58 11.33 -2.39 15.43
N SER A 59 12.27 -2.49 14.50
CA SER A 59 13.27 -1.44 14.27
C SER A 59 12.65 -0.34 13.42
N TRP A 60 12.53 0.87 13.96
CA TRP A 60 11.89 2.01 13.29
C TRP A 60 12.92 2.96 12.69
N GLU A 61 13.08 2.91 11.37
CA GLU A 61 14.10 3.65 10.64
C GLU A 61 13.51 4.85 9.90
N SER A 62 14.20 5.99 10.00
CA SER A 62 13.84 7.21 9.29
C SER A 62 14.56 7.29 7.94
N ALA A 63 13.83 7.16 6.84
CA ALA A 63 14.37 7.28 5.49
C ALA A 63 13.40 7.93 4.50
N ASP A 64 13.93 8.41 3.38
CA ASP A 64 13.18 9.04 2.31
C ASP A 64 13.19 8.14 1.07
N MET A 65 12.02 7.65 0.68
CA MET A 65 11.86 6.70 -0.43
C MET A 65 12.15 7.29 -1.80
N LEU A 66 12.30 8.62 -1.89
CA LEU A 66 12.79 9.28 -3.09
C LEU A 66 14.30 9.50 -3.06
N ARG A 67 15.01 9.00 -2.03
CA ARG A 67 16.46 9.09 -1.87
C ARG A 67 17.03 7.72 -1.51
N PRO A 68 17.37 6.88 -2.52
CA PRO A 68 17.93 5.53 -2.34
C PRO A 68 19.02 5.39 -1.29
N ALA A 69 19.94 6.35 -1.23
CA ALA A 69 21.05 6.35 -0.27
C ALA A 69 20.57 6.25 1.19
N THR A 70 19.35 6.69 1.49
CA THR A 70 18.79 6.68 2.85
C THR A 70 18.14 5.36 3.25
N TYR A 71 17.78 4.49 2.29
CA TYR A 71 17.04 3.26 2.58
C TYR A 71 17.64 1.98 1.99
N ALA A 72 18.36 2.05 0.88
CA ALA A 72 18.94 0.87 0.23
C ALA A 72 19.84 0.06 1.18
N PRO A 73 20.69 0.67 2.04
CA PRO A 73 21.47 -0.07 3.02
C PRO A 73 20.63 -0.91 4.01
N LEU A 74 19.38 -0.51 4.26
CA LEU A 74 18.46 -1.20 5.18
C LEU A 74 17.83 -2.45 4.54
N LEU A 75 17.98 -2.65 3.23
CA LEU A 75 17.49 -3.82 2.51
C LEU A 75 18.46 -5.01 2.60
N LYS A 76 19.69 -4.78 3.06
CA LYS A 76 20.72 -5.82 3.17
C LYS A 76 20.21 -7.00 3.99
N GLN A 77 20.35 -8.19 3.41
CA GLN A 77 19.92 -9.46 4.01
C GLN A 77 18.41 -9.59 4.24
N ALA A 78 17.57 -8.69 3.73
CA ALA A 78 16.13 -8.84 3.83
C ALA A 78 15.67 -10.07 3.01
N ASN A 79 14.81 -10.91 3.60
CA ASN A 79 14.17 -12.00 2.85
C ASN A 79 12.95 -11.49 2.09
N CYS A 80 12.25 -10.52 2.69
CA CYS A 80 11.04 -9.95 2.13
C CYS A 80 11.05 -8.42 2.25
N VAL A 81 10.54 -7.74 1.24
CA VAL A 81 10.33 -6.28 1.24
C VAL A 81 8.87 -5.98 0.92
N VAL A 82 8.25 -5.08 1.68
CA VAL A 82 6.89 -4.59 1.44
C VAL A 82 6.93 -3.11 1.10
N HIS A 83 6.26 -2.74 0.01
CA HIS A 83 5.92 -1.35 -0.30
C HIS A 83 4.46 -1.10 0.05
N SER A 84 4.21 -0.43 1.17
CA SER A 84 2.86 -0.09 1.65
C SER A 84 2.57 1.41 1.56
N MET A 85 3.31 2.14 0.73
CA MET A 85 3.11 3.56 0.55
C MET A 85 2.09 3.84 -0.55
N GLY A 86 1.42 4.97 -0.39
CA GLY A 86 0.63 5.56 -1.45
C GLY A 86 -0.06 6.81 -0.96
N ILE A 87 -0.46 7.64 -1.92
CA ILE A 87 -1.35 8.77 -1.68
C ILE A 87 -2.69 8.46 -2.35
N LEU A 88 -3.78 8.69 -1.62
CA LEU A 88 -5.13 8.57 -2.17
C LEU A 88 -5.53 9.80 -2.97
N LEU A 89 -5.04 10.98 -2.55
CA LEU A 89 -5.37 12.29 -3.14
C LEU A 89 -4.09 13.08 -3.36
N GLU A 90 -3.90 13.57 -4.58
CA GLU A 90 -2.81 14.51 -4.92
C GLU A 90 -3.04 15.89 -4.28
N ALA A 91 -1.99 16.72 -4.24
CA ALA A 91 -2.09 18.08 -3.70
C ALA A 91 -3.18 18.92 -4.40
N ASP A 92 -3.38 18.70 -5.70
CA ASP A 92 -4.39 19.38 -6.53
C ASP A 92 -5.84 18.99 -6.13
N TYR A 93 -6.04 17.86 -5.47
CA TYR A 93 -7.35 17.47 -4.94
C TYR A 93 -7.64 18.10 -3.57
N LYS A 94 -6.59 18.49 -2.82
CA LYS A 94 -6.76 19.19 -1.54
C LYS A 94 -7.14 20.66 -1.73
N SER A 95 -6.65 21.32 -2.78
CA SER A 95 -7.08 22.68 -3.15
C SER A 95 -8.57 22.74 -3.49
N LEU A 96 -9.05 21.71 -4.18
CA LEU A 96 -10.43 21.36 -4.49
C LEU A 96 -11.35 21.33 -3.25
N VAL A 97 -10.98 20.53 -2.24
CA VAL A 97 -11.74 20.40 -0.98
C VAL A 97 -11.61 21.66 -0.11
N SER A 98 -10.51 22.41 -0.26
CA SER A 98 -10.30 23.68 0.47
C SER A 98 -11.08 24.87 -0.12
N GLY A 99 -11.85 24.68 -1.19
CA GLY A 99 -12.70 25.72 -1.79
C GLY A 99 -11.95 26.83 -2.53
N LYS A 100 -10.67 26.61 -2.88
CA LYS A 100 -9.81 27.63 -3.51
C LYS A 100 -9.90 27.67 -5.04
N GLU A 101 -10.55 26.69 -5.67
CA GLU A 101 -10.75 26.64 -7.13
C GLU A 101 -12.21 26.34 -7.51
N SER A 102 -12.61 26.79 -8.70
CA SER A 102 -13.93 26.49 -9.26
C SER A 102 -14.10 24.96 -9.48
N PRO A 103 -15.26 24.37 -9.13
CA PRO A 103 -15.56 22.95 -9.33
C PRO A 103 -15.34 22.46 -10.78
N VAL A 104 -15.51 23.34 -11.77
CA VAL A 104 -15.38 23.02 -13.19
C VAL A 104 -13.92 22.89 -13.62
N THR A 105 -13.06 23.82 -13.21
CA THR A 105 -11.60 23.78 -13.48
C THR A 105 -10.98 22.52 -12.86
N SER A 106 -11.50 22.16 -11.70
CA SER A 106 -11.06 21.00 -10.95
C SER A 106 -11.41 19.67 -11.61
N LEU A 107 -12.64 19.52 -12.13
CA LEU A 107 -13.04 18.37 -12.97
C LEU A 107 -12.17 18.28 -14.22
N ARG A 108 -11.87 19.40 -14.87
CA ARG A 108 -10.99 19.41 -16.05
C ARG A 108 -9.58 18.93 -15.73
N ASN A 109 -9.00 19.34 -14.60
CA ASN A 109 -7.68 18.88 -14.15
C ASN A 109 -7.67 17.38 -13.82
N MET A 110 -8.77 16.82 -13.31
CA MET A 110 -8.90 15.38 -13.05
C MET A 110 -8.86 14.52 -14.32
N PHE A 111 -9.37 15.04 -15.45
CA PHE A 111 -9.44 14.32 -16.73
C PHE A 111 -8.37 14.77 -17.74
N ALA A 112 -7.47 15.68 -17.37
CA ALA A 112 -6.42 16.15 -18.25
C ALA A 112 -5.42 15.02 -18.58
N PRO A 113 -5.10 14.77 -19.87
CA PRO A 113 -4.09 13.80 -20.25
C PRO A 113 -2.72 14.23 -19.74
N SER A 114 -1.99 13.32 -19.11
CA SER A 114 -0.69 13.62 -18.51
C SER A 114 0.44 12.89 -19.21
N THR A 115 0.88 13.46 -20.31
CA THR A 115 2.21 13.15 -20.84
C THR A 115 3.23 13.92 -20.00
N GLY A 116 4.13 13.22 -19.28
CA GLY A 116 5.32 13.84 -18.66
C GLY A 116 5.34 14.05 -17.13
N ARG A 117 4.43 13.47 -16.34
CA ARG A 117 4.53 13.46 -14.86
C ARG A 117 5.09 12.11 -14.37
N GLY A 118 6.17 12.15 -13.59
CA GLY A 118 6.87 10.97 -13.07
C GLY A 118 8.35 10.94 -13.45
N VAL A 119 9.12 10.13 -12.74
CA VAL A 119 10.56 9.93 -12.93
C VAL A 119 10.76 8.46 -13.29
N ASN A 120 11.42 8.14 -14.41
CA ASN A 120 11.71 6.74 -14.74
C ASN A 120 12.82 6.20 -13.82
N PRO A 121 12.53 5.30 -12.86
CA PRO A 121 13.54 4.85 -11.90
C PRO A 121 14.50 3.83 -12.49
N LEU A 122 14.14 3.19 -13.61
CA LEU A 122 14.95 2.15 -14.24
C LEU A 122 16.20 2.75 -14.89
N GLU A 123 16.09 3.95 -15.46
CA GLU A 123 17.18 4.65 -16.14
C GLU A 123 18.18 5.35 -15.18
N LYS A 124 17.83 5.51 -13.91
CA LYS A 124 18.70 6.17 -12.91
C LYS A 124 19.80 5.24 -12.42
N LYS A 125 21.01 5.77 -12.22
CA LYS A 125 22.12 4.98 -11.64
C LYS A 125 21.84 4.70 -10.16
N SER A 126 22.34 3.58 -9.65
CA SER A 126 22.11 3.18 -8.26
C SER A 126 22.63 4.27 -7.31
N GLY A 127 21.75 4.82 -6.48
CA GLY A 127 22.05 5.90 -5.53
C GLY A 127 21.60 7.31 -5.94
N GLU A 128 21.12 7.53 -7.17
CA GLU A 128 20.64 8.85 -7.60
C GLU A 128 19.26 9.20 -7.02
N ASP A 129 19.10 10.45 -6.56
CA ASP A 129 17.85 10.96 -6.00
C ASP A 129 16.73 10.99 -7.05
N MET A 130 15.52 10.62 -6.62
CA MET A 130 14.30 10.57 -7.44
C MET A 130 13.36 11.76 -7.25
N LYS A 131 13.79 12.78 -6.50
CA LYS A 131 12.96 13.97 -6.28
C LYS A 131 12.71 14.67 -7.62
N PRO A 132 11.44 14.93 -7.98
CA PRO A 132 11.13 15.80 -9.10
C PRO A 132 11.74 17.18 -8.89
N SER A 133 12.06 17.88 -9.98
CA SER A 133 12.58 19.25 -9.93
C SER A 133 11.64 20.23 -9.24
N GLU A 134 10.33 19.95 -9.25
CA GLU A 134 9.32 20.72 -8.51
C GLU A 134 8.74 19.95 -7.32
N ALA A 135 8.76 20.57 -6.13
CA ALA A 135 8.22 19.99 -4.90
C ALA A 135 6.73 19.61 -4.97
N ARG A 136 5.93 20.28 -5.82
CA ARG A 136 4.51 19.94 -6.02
C ARG A 136 4.32 18.59 -6.71
N GLN A 137 5.24 18.21 -7.59
CA GLN A 137 5.20 16.94 -8.32
C GLN A 137 5.64 15.76 -7.46
N GLN A 138 6.31 16.01 -6.33
CA GLN A 138 6.71 14.99 -5.37
C GLN A 138 5.52 14.19 -4.83
N PHE A 139 4.33 14.80 -4.78
CA PHE A 139 3.09 14.17 -4.31
C PHE A 139 2.12 13.85 -5.46
N SER A 140 2.65 13.40 -6.60
CA SER A 140 1.83 12.80 -7.67
C SER A 140 1.69 11.29 -7.49
N TYR A 141 0.65 10.71 -8.08
CA TYR A 141 0.44 9.27 -8.09
C TYR A 141 1.58 8.53 -8.78
N GLU A 142 2.12 9.07 -9.88
CA GLU A 142 3.24 8.45 -10.59
C GLU A 142 4.47 8.36 -9.70
N VAL A 143 4.87 9.46 -9.07
CA VAL A 143 6.06 9.49 -8.21
C VAL A 143 5.87 8.61 -6.97
N MET A 144 4.76 8.81 -6.26
CA MET A 144 4.54 8.14 -4.97
C MET A 144 4.08 6.69 -5.09
N ASN A 145 3.19 6.38 -6.03
CA ASN A 145 2.63 5.03 -6.13
C ASN A 145 3.45 4.15 -7.07
N ARG A 146 3.90 4.66 -8.23
CA ARG A 146 4.59 3.86 -9.26
C ARG A 146 6.11 3.92 -9.13
N ASP A 147 6.69 5.10 -9.21
CA ASP A 147 8.13 5.28 -9.36
C ASP A 147 8.87 4.86 -8.08
N SER A 148 8.37 5.25 -6.90
CA SER A 148 8.94 4.81 -5.63
C SER A 148 8.88 3.28 -5.44
N ALA A 149 7.86 2.62 -5.99
CA ALA A 149 7.70 1.17 -5.90
C ALA A 149 8.68 0.44 -6.81
N ILE A 150 8.82 0.91 -8.06
CA ILE A 150 9.79 0.37 -9.02
C ILE A 150 11.22 0.56 -8.50
N ALA A 151 11.53 1.73 -7.94
CA ALA A 151 12.85 2.00 -7.39
C ALA A 151 13.18 1.13 -6.18
N LEU A 152 12.22 0.93 -5.28
CA LEU A 152 12.40 0.02 -4.16
C LEU A 152 12.59 -1.42 -4.64
N ALA A 153 11.82 -1.86 -5.63
CA ALA A 153 11.96 -3.19 -6.23
C ALA A 153 13.34 -3.37 -6.89
N LYS A 154 13.85 -2.33 -7.57
CA LYS A 154 15.22 -2.33 -8.13
C LYS A 154 16.26 -2.59 -7.06
N HIS A 155 16.25 -1.83 -5.97
CA HIS A 155 17.23 -2.01 -4.90
C HIS A 155 17.03 -3.31 -4.11
N ALA A 156 15.79 -3.78 -3.97
CA ALA A 156 15.51 -5.09 -3.39
C ALA A 156 16.09 -6.23 -4.27
N ALA A 157 15.97 -6.12 -5.59
CA ALA A 157 16.55 -7.08 -6.53
C ALA A 157 18.09 -7.04 -6.52
N GLU A 158 18.70 -5.84 -6.45
CA GLU A 158 20.16 -5.67 -6.29
C GLU A 158 20.69 -6.37 -5.03
N GLU A 159 19.93 -6.30 -3.92
CA GLU A 159 20.23 -6.98 -2.65
C GLU A 159 19.76 -8.45 -2.59
N LYS A 160 19.28 -9.00 -3.72
CA LYS A 160 18.83 -10.40 -3.87
C LYS A 160 17.73 -10.80 -2.87
N VAL A 161 16.82 -9.87 -2.58
CA VAL A 161 15.62 -10.15 -1.78
C VAL A 161 14.78 -11.23 -2.46
N SER A 162 14.31 -12.21 -1.68
CA SER A 162 13.59 -13.36 -2.24
C SER A 162 12.14 -13.03 -2.63
N ALA A 163 11.47 -12.16 -1.87
CA ALA A 163 10.09 -11.78 -2.14
C ALA A 163 9.82 -10.27 -1.99
N PHE A 164 9.08 -9.71 -2.93
CA PHE A 164 8.65 -8.31 -2.94
C PHE A 164 7.13 -8.22 -2.95
N CYS A 165 6.55 -7.55 -1.97
CA CYS A 165 5.11 -7.33 -1.88
C CYS A 165 4.79 -5.85 -2.12
N TYR A 166 3.91 -5.59 -3.08
CA TYR A 166 3.40 -4.25 -3.36
C TYR A 166 1.92 -4.15 -2.97
N ILE A 167 1.59 -3.15 -2.16
CA ILE A 167 0.20 -2.84 -1.84
C ILE A 167 -0.41 -2.02 -2.97
N SER A 168 -1.20 -2.70 -3.79
CA SER A 168 -2.02 -2.14 -4.85
C SER A 168 -3.44 -1.85 -4.37
N ALA A 169 -4.38 -1.67 -5.29
CA ALA A 169 -5.79 -1.47 -5.03
C ALA A 169 -6.66 -2.26 -6.01
N CYS A 170 -7.80 -2.74 -5.53
CA CYS A 170 -8.81 -3.35 -6.39
C CYS A 170 -9.48 -2.29 -7.28
N GLY A 171 -9.90 -2.70 -8.49
CA GLY A 171 -10.79 -1.88 -9.31
C GLY A 171 -12.18 -1.81 -8.68
N GLY A 172 -12.92 -0.72 -8.91
CA GLY A 172 -14.31 -0.61 -8.47
C GLY A 172 -14.52 -0.10 -7.04
N ALA A 173 -13.46 0.34 -6.35
CA ALA A 173 -13.62 1.09 -5.11
C ALA A 173 -14.33 2.44 -5.40
N PRO A 174 -15.42 2.78 -4.70
CA PRO A 174 -16.15 4.03 -4.92
C PRO A 174 -15.22 5.24 -4.79
N ILE A 175 -15.36 6.24 -5.67
CA ILE A 175 -14.74 7.58 -5.54
C ILE A 175 -13.23 7.63 -5.88
N LEU A 176 -12.56 6.51 -6.21
CA LEU A 176 -11.15 6.55 -6.61
C LEU A 176 -10.97 7.01 -8.08
N PRO A 177 -10.08 7.98 -8.35
CA PRO A 177 -9.77 8.38 -9.71
C PRO A 177 -9.22 7.18 -10.53
N PRO A 178 -9.62 6.99 -11.80
CA PRO A 178 -9.07 5.93 -12.65
C PRO A 178 -7.54 5.95 -12.72
N ARG A 179 -6.95 7.14 -12.65
CA ARG A 179 -5.50 7.38 -12.64
C ARG A 179 -4.79 6.78 -11.41
N TYR A 180 -5.45 6.79 -10.25
CA TYR A 180 -4.92 6.14 -9.06
C TYR A 180 -4.75 4.63 -9.30
N ILE A 181 -5.77 3.99 -9.89
CA ILE A 181 -5.71 2.56 -10.21
C ILE A 181 -4.70 2.28 -11.32
N SER A 182 -4.71 3.04 -12.41
CA SER A 182 -3.80 2.79 -13.55
C SER A 182 -2.32 2.94 -13.16
N THR A 183 -1.98 3.91 -12.29
CA THR A 183 -0.61 4.06 -11.79
C THR A 183 -0.17 2.89 -10.91
N LYS A 184 -1.05 2.38 -10.04
CA LYS A 184 -0.81 1.14 -9.27
C LYS A 184 -0.59 -0.06 -10.21
N ARG A 185 -1.40 -0.21 -11.26
CA ARG A 185 -1.25 -1.30 -12.25
C ARG A 185 0.02 -1.19 -13.08
N ALA A 186 0.42 0.03 -13.46
CA ALA A 186 1.69 0.26 -14.14
C ALA A 186 2.88 -0.16 -13.27
N ALA A 187 2.81 0.04 -11.95
CA ALA A 187 3.83 -0.42 -11.02
C ALA A 187 3.90 -1.96 -10.97
N GLU A 188 2.75 -2.63 -10.87
CA GLU A 188 2.67 -4.11 -10.90
C GLU A 188 3.34 -4.67 -12.16
N SER A 189 2.94 -4.18 -13.34
CA SER A 189 3.52 -4.63 -14.61
C SER A 189 5.01 -4.35 -14.69
N ALA A 190 5.47 -3.16 -14.31
CA ALA A 190 6.89 -2.82 -14.34
C ALA A 190 7.72 -3.70 -13.40
N ILE A 191 7.22 -4.00 -12.19
CA ILE A 191 7.93 -4.86 -11.25
C ILE A 191 8.01 -6.30 -11.78
N ALA A 192 6.89 -6.85 -12.26
CA ALA A 192 6.84 -8.21 -12.79
C ALA A 192 7.73 -8.39 -14.02
N THR A 193 7.78 -7.40 -14.91
CA THR A 193 8.57 -7.48 -16.16
C THR A 193 10.06 -7.25 -15.91
N ASN A 194 10.44 -6.30 -15.06
CA ASN A 194 11.85 -5.92 -14.91
C ASN A 194 12.60 -6.73 -13.83
N PHE A 195 11.89 -7.38 -12.89
CA PHE A 195 12.51 -8.14 -11.80
C PHE A 195 11.92 -9.56 -11.69
N PRO A 196 11.97 -10.38 -12.76
CA PRO A 196 11.31 -11.69 -12.81
C PRO A 196 11.91 -12.72 -11.82
N ASP A 197 13.19 -12.59 -11.47
CA ASP A 197 13.87 -13.49 -10.53
C ASP A 197 13.45 -13.26 -9.08
N MET A 198 12.85 -12.11 -8.77
CA MET A 198 12.33 -11.78 -7.44
C MET A 198 10.84 -12.09 -7.38
N ARG A 199 10.43 -13.00 -6.48
CA ARG A 199 9.01 -13.37 -6.32
C ARG A 199 8.20 -12.12 -5.98
N SER A 200 7.28 -11.73 -6.85
CA SER A 200 6.45 -10.54 -6.64
C SER A 200 5.03 -10.93 -6.22
N VAL A 201 4.47 -10.21 -5.24
CA VAL A 201 3.10 -10.35 -4.75
C VAL A 201 2.42 -8.98 -4.82
N PHE A 202 1.27 -8.90 -5.50
CA PHE A 202 0.53 -7.65 -5.69
C PHE A 202 -0.81 -7.70 -4.97
N ILE A 203 -0.86 -7.17 -3.75
CA ILE A 203 -2.08 -7.18 -2.93
C ILE A 203 -3.04 -6.10 -3.42
N ARG A 204 -4.10 -6.48 -4.14
CA ARG A 204 -5.12 -5.57 -4.68
C ARG A 204 -6.18 -5.31 -3.62
N ALA A 205 -5.78 -4.58 -2.57
CA ALA A 205 -6.63 -4.34 -1.40
C ALA A 205 -7.88 -3.51 -1.75
N PRO A 206 -9.05 -3.79 -1.14
CA PRO A 206 -10.20 -2.91 -1.20
C PRO A 206 -10.06 -1.76 -0.18
N PHE A 207 -11.13 -0.98 -0.02
CA PHE A 207 -11.18 0.02 1.04
C PHE A 207 -10.96 -0.64 2.40
N MET A 208 -9.98 -0.14 3.16
CA MET A 208 -9.64 -0.64 4.48
C MET A 208 -10.20 0.26 5.57
N TYR A 209 -10.74 -0.34 6.63
CA TYR A 209 -11.26 0.41 7.77
C TYR A 209 -10.72 -0.13 9.10
N ASP A 210 -10.75 0.74 10.10
CA ASP A 210 -10.39 0.42 11.49
C ASP A 210 -11.17 1.31 12.46
N ALA A 211 -11.48 0.77 13.63
CA ALA A 211 -12.24 1.50 14.65
C ALA A 211 -11.45 2.68 15.25
N SER A 212 -10.11 2.66 15.20
CA SER A 212 -9.28 3.78 15.68
C SER A 212 -9.40 5.03 14.81
N ARG A 213 -9.91 4.91 13.58
CA ARG A 213 -10.08 6.01 12.62
C ARG A 213 -11.54 6.32 12.37
N LYS A 214 -12.06 7.29 13.12
CA LYS A 214 -13.46 7.78 13.02
C LYS A 214 -13.88 8.08 11.57
N PHE A 215 -12.97 8.67 10.77
CA PHE A 215 -13.24 8.97 9.36
C PHE A 215 -13.42 7.71 8.49
N THR A 216 -12.59 6.68 8.66
CA THR A 216 -12.72 5.44 7.86
C THR A 216 -13.96 4.64 8.23
N MET A 217 -14.38 4.70 9.51
CA MET A 217 -15.63 4.06 9.96
C MET A 217 -16.86 4.69 9.30
N GLY A 218 -16.93 6.03 9.22
CA GLY A 218 -18.04 6.72 8.55
C GLY A 218 -18.14 6.35 7.07
N MET A 219 -17.01 6.30 6.36
CA MET A 219 -16.98 5.85 4.96
C MET A 219 -17.35 4.37 4.81
N ALA A 220 -16.84 3.49 5.67
CA ALA A 220 -17.16 2.06 5.64
C ALA A 220 -18.65 1.81 5.89
N ALA A 221 -19.28 2.55 6.81
CA ALA A 221 -20.71 2.48 7.06
C ALA A 221 -21.53 2.91 5.84
N MET A 222 -21.12 3.99 5.14
CA MET A 222 -21.78 4.42 3.91
C MET A 222 -21.64 3.41 2.77
N VAL A 223 -20.43 2.89 2.54
CA VAL A 223 -20.19 1.86 1.52
C VAL A 223 -20.95 0.57 1.85
N GLY A 224 -20.90 0.13 3.11
CA GLY A 224 -21.64 -1.04 3.60
C GLY A 224 -23.15 -0.91 3.38
N ALA A 225 -23.74 0.22 3.76
CA ALA A 225 -25.14 0.51 3.51
C ALA A 225 -25.48 0.50 2.01
N GLY A 226 -24.63 1.08 1.15
CA GLY A 226 -24.80 1.05 -0.30
C GLY A 226 -24.79 -0.38 -0.88
N THR A 227 -23.87 -1.22 -0.41
CA THR A 227 -23.79 -2.64 -0.84
C THR A 227 -25.00 -3.46 -0.37
N MET A 228 -25.50 -3.22 0.84
CA MET A 228 -26.70 -3.89 1.36
C MET A 228 -27.96 -3.42 0.64
N PHE A 229 -28.09 -2.12 0.34
CA PHE A 229 -29.22 -1.58 -0.41
C PHE A 229 -29.30 -2.21 -1.80
N ASN A 230 -28.17 -2.35 -2.49
CA ASN A 230 -28.10 -3.00 -3.81
C ASN A 230 -28.51 -4.47 -3.79
N ASN A 231 -28.19 -5.20 -2.70
CA ASN A 231 -28.61 -6.59 -2.52
C ASN A 231 -30.12 -6.71 -2.20
N LEU A 232 -30.74 -5.67 -1.63
CA LEU A 232 -32.16 -5.67 -1.27
C LEU A 232 -33.07 -5.23 -2.43
N THR A 233 -32.67 -4.24 -3.24
CA THR A 233 -33.45 -3.70 -4.36
C THR A 233 -33.17 -4.37 -5.70
N GLY A 234 -33.15 -5.71 -5.71
CA GLY A 234 -32.74 -6.53 -6.85
C GLY A 234 -33.13 -6.01 -8.25
N LYS A 235 -32.14 -6.01 -9.15
CA LYS A 235 -32.25 -5.98 -10.62
C LYS A 235 -32.58 -4.69 -11.38
N TYR A 236 -32.85 -3.54 -10.77
CA TYR A 236 -33.25 -2.33 -11.54
C TYR A 236 -32.13 -1.32 -11.87
N LEU A 237 -30.88 -1.52 -11.42
CA LEU A 237 -29.77 -0.59 -11.66
C LEU A 237 -28.58 -1.25 -12.38
N ASN A 238 -28.85 -1.90 -13.53
CA ASN A 238 -27.80 -2.52 -14.35
C ASN A 238 -26.75 -1.54 -14.91
N ASN A 239 -27.01 -0.22 -14.90
CA ASN A 239 -26.02 0.81 -15.28
C ASN A 239 -25.05 1.21 -14.15
N PHE A 240 -25.26 0.75 -12.92
CA PHE A 240 -24.29 0.86 -11.81
C PHE A 240 -23.52 -0.46 -11.60
N MET A 241 -23.73 -1.45 -12.48
CA MET A 241 -23.27 -2.84 -12.31
C MET A 241 -21.86 -3.12 -12.85
N GLY A 242 -21.11 -2.07 -13.22
CA GLY A 242 -19.64 -2.09 -13.32
C GLY A 242 -18.95 -1.59 -12.04
N ALA A 243 -19.72 -1.08 -11.08
CA ALA A 243 -19.30 -0.50 -9.81
C ALA A 243 -19.88 -1.29 -8.62
N ALA A 244 -19.86 -2.63 -8.70
CA ALA A 244 -20.13 -3.48 -7.55
C ALA A 244 -19.06 -3.20 -6.49
N GLY A 245 -19.38 -2.29 -5.57
CA GLY A 245 -18.50 -1.80 -4.52
C GLY A 245 -17.90 -2.98 -3.77
N THR A 246 -16.61 -3.18 -3.95
CA THR A 246 -15.88 -4.30 -3.36
C THR A 246 -15.98 -4.18 -1.84
N LYS A 247 -16.32 -5.29 -1.16
CA LYS A 247 -16.53 -5.34 0.29
C LYS A 247 -15.33 -4.71 1.02
N PRO A 248 -15.53 -3.68 1.86
CA PRO A 248 -14.47 -3.15 2.71
C PRO A 248 -13.90 -4.22 3.64
N LEU A 249 -12.58 -4.24 3.82
CA LEU A 249 -11.91 -5.17 4.73
C LEU A 249 -11.33 -4.44 5.94
N LYS A 250 -11.21 -5.15 7.06
CA LYS A 250 -10.47 -4.62 8.21
C LYS A 250 -8.99 -4.52 7.84
N VAL A 251 -8.33 -3.46 8.29
CA VAL A 251 -6.90 -3.29 8.03
C VAL A 251 -6.06 -4.45 8.57
N ASP A 252 -6.43 -4.99 9.74
CA ASP A 252 -5.78 -6.16 10.34
C ASP A 252 -5.90 -7.40 9.43
N GLN A 253 -7.06 -7.60 8.78
CA GLN A 253 -7.30 -8.72 7.88
C GLN A 253 -6.37 -8.65 6.65
N VAL A 254 -6.22 -7.46 6.06
CA VAL A 254 -5.30 -7.26 4.92
C VAL A 254 -3.85 -7.44 5.36
N ALA A 255 -3.47 -6.95 6.54
CA ALA A 255 -2.12 -7.10 7.07
C ALA A 255 -1.75 -8.57 7.34
N GLU A 256 -2.66 -9.35 7.93
CA GLU A 256 -2.46 -10.79 8.13
C GLU A 256 -2.28 -11.54 6.80
N ALA A 257 -3.10 -11.20 5.81
CA ALA A 257 -3.01 -11.79 4.48
C ALA A 257 -1.67 -11.48 3.79
N VAL A 258 -1.13 -10.26 3.95
CA VAL A 258 0.20 -9.88 3.44
C VAL A 258 1.28 -10.76 4.07
N VAL A 259 1.27 -10.91 5.39
CA VAL A 259 2.28 -11.72 6.10
C VAL A 259 2.13 -13.20 5.71
N GLU A 260 0.92 -13.71 5.53
CA GLU A 260 0.71 -15.07 5.04
C GLU A 260 1.21 -15.26 3.60
N ALA A 261 0.93 -14.33 2.70
CA ALA A 261 1.41 -14.38 1.31
C ALA A 261 2.96 -14.37 1.22
N LEU A 262 3.62 -13.62 2.11
CA LEU A 262 5.08 -13.62 2.19
C LEU A 262 5.65 -14.88 2.86
N SER A 263 4.86 -15.51 3.75
CA SER A 263 5.23 -16.77 4.39
C SER A 263 5.06 -17.97 3.47
N ASP A 264 4.08 -17.93 2.58
CA ASP A 264 3.74 -19.00 1.64
C ASP A 264 4.43 -18.75 0.30
N ASP A 265 5.44 -19.56 -0.01
CA ASP A 265 6.25 -19.37 -1.23
C ASP A 265 5.49 -19.75 -2.52
N THR A 266 4.28 -20.32 -2.41
CA THR A 266 3.42 -20.61 -3.57
C THR A 266 2.61 -19.38 -4.03
N VAL A 267 2.48 -18.36 -3.19
CA VAL A 267 1.72 -17.16 -3.52
C VAL A 267 2.57 -16.20 -4.34
N GLN A 268 2.13 -15.87 -5.55
CA GLN A 268 2.81 -14.96 -6.46
C GLN A 268 1.83 -14.25 -7.38
N GLY A 269 2.21 -13.09 -7.89
CA GLY A 269 1.41 -12.28 -8.79
C GLY A 269 0.26 -11.55 -8.07
N PRO A 270 -0.79 -11.16 -8.80
CA PRO A 270 -1.95 -10.49 -8.25
C PRO A 270 -2.70 -11.32 -7.22
N VAL A 271 -3.01 -10.71 -6.07
CA VAL A 271 -3.87 -11.27 -5.03
C VAL A 271 -5.11 -10.39 -4.93
N GLU A 272 -6.23 -10.92 -5.39
CA GLU A 272 -7.53 -10.24 -5.39
C GLU A 272 -8.23 -10.36 -4.01
N VAL A 273 -9.29 -9.59 -3.84
CA VAL A 273 -10.00 -9.48 -2.54
C VAL A 273 -10.41 -10.83 -1.96
N ALA A 274 -10.91 -11.76 -2.77
CA ALA A 274 -11.28 -13.09 -2.32
C ALA A 274 -10.09 -13.89 -1.76
N GLU A 275 -8.93 -13.79 -2.41
CA GLU A 275 -7.69 -14.46 -1.98
C GLU A 275 -7.13 -13.82 -0.70
N ILE A 276 -7.26 -12.50 -0.54
CA ILE A 276 -6.93 -11.79 0.70
C ILE A 276 -7.74 -12.35 1.87
N GLU A 277 -9.05 -12.54 1.71
CA GLU A 277 -9.91 -13.12 2.75
C GLU A 277 -9.51 -14.57 3.09
N GLN A 278 -9.16 -15.38 2.08
CA GLN A 278 -8.69 -16.75 2.27
C GLN A 278 -7.35 -16.82 3.01
N LEU A 279 -6.38 -15.99 2.62
CA LEU A 279 -5.06 -15.91 3.25
C LEU A 279 -5.15 -15.45 4.70
N SER A 280 -5.98 -14.45 4.99
CA SER A 280 -6.23 -14.04 6.38
C SER A 280 -6.88 -15.16 7.21
N THR A 281 -7.85 -15.87 6.65
CA THR A 281 -8.48 -17.02 7.34
C THR A 281 -7.44 -18.12 7.64
N LYS A 282 -6.53 -18.38 6.69
CA LYS A 282 -5.42 -19.33 6.86
C LYS A 282 -4.45 -18.88 7.97
N ALA A 283 -4.10 -17.58 8.00
CA ALA A 283 -3.26 -17.00 9.04
C ALA A 283 -3.89 -17.14 10.44
N TRP A 284 -5.17 -16.80 10.56
CA TRP A 284 -5.92 -16.89 11.81
C TRP A 284 -5.95 -18.32 12.36
N ARG A 285 -6.22 -19.31 11.49
CA ARG A 285 -6.22 -20.73 11.88
C ARG A 285 -4.87 -21.20 12.42
N LYS A 286 -3.75 -20.73 11.85
CA LYS A 286 -2.40 -21.05 12.32
C LYS A 286 -2.07 -20.46 13.70
N THR A 287 -2.79 -19.43 14.13
CA THR A 287 -2.56 -18.77 15.43
C THR A 287 -3.37 -19.43 16.55
N MET A 288 -4.38 -20.26 16.20
CA MET A 288 -5.21 -20.99 17.16
C MET A 288 -4.72 -22.41 17.47
N LEU A 289 -3.79 -22.93 16.66
CA LEU A 289 -3.17 -24.25 16.80
C LEU A 289 -1.80 -24.09 17.47
#